data_AF-A0A954V5S8-F1
#
_entry.id   AF-A0A954V5S8-F1
#
_cell.length_a   1.000
_cell.length_b   1.000
_cell.length_c   1.000
_cell.angle_alpha   90.00
_cell.angle_beta   90.00
_cell.angle_gamma   90.00
#
_symmetry.space_group_name_H-M   'P 1'
#
loop_
_entity.id
_entity.type
_entity.pdbx_description
1 polymer ?
#
loop_
_entity_poly.entity_id
_entity_poly.type
_entity_poly.pdbx_seq_one_letter_code
_entity_poly.pdbx_strand_id
1 'polypeptide(L)'
;MAELRFAVWNTEWMNDLFQSGDGPAAFKSDNDNVRGPKATNTVAQRRRDLAGVLHELALDVAVIVEGPNRAAELQLFFDQDVEGSWSCEVQPTKGSSQVIGIAVRTDTGRFQNPPFTRIDSSGGQGENRLSAACSVTQCLGDPVTQRKCEPTVGREWRIKRHDDRFC
;
A
#
# COMPACT_ATOMS: atom_id res chain seq x y z
N MET A 1 -11.78 5.86 22.69
CA MET A 1 -10.82 5.16 21.82
C MET A 1 -11.09 5.69 20.41
N ALA A 2 -10.09 6.22 19.70
CA ALA A 2 -10.32 6.73 18.35
C ALA A 2 -10.46 5.55 17.38
N GLU A 3 -11.56 5.49 16.64
CA GLU A 3 -11.80 4.47 15.63
C GLU A 3 -11.09 4.86 14.32
N LEU A 4 -10.25 3.96 13.80
CA LEU A 4 -9.57 4.14 12.52
C LEU A 4 -10.33 3.42 11.40
N ARG A 5 -10.50 4.09 10.27
CA ARG A 5 -11.11 3.54 9.06
C ARG A 5 -10.03 3.02 8.12
N PHE A 6 -10.07 1.72 7.86
CA PHE A 6 -9.07 1.00 7.08
C PHE A 6 -9.76 0.21 5.95
N ALA A 7 -9.16 0.21 4.76
CA ALA A 7 -9.61 -0.64 3.66
C ALA A 7 -8.43 -1.22 2.87
N VAL A 8 -8.65 -2.41 2.32
CA VAL A 8 -7.82 -3.02 1.28
C VAL A 8 -8.65 -3.07 0.01
N TRP A 9 -8.11 -2.54 -1.08
CA TRP A 9 -8.83 -2.44 -2.34
C TRP A 9 -7.93 -2.81 -3.52
N ASN A 10 -8.32 -3.81 -4.30
CA ASN A 10 -7.76 -4.00 -5.63
C ASN A 10 -8.37 -2.96 -6.58
N THR A 11 -7.57 -1.97 -6.97
CA THR A 11 -8.00 -0.87 -7.82
C THR A 11 -8.01 -1.22 -9.31
N GLU A 12 -7.49 -2.39 -9.68
CA GLU A 12 -7.37 -2.92 -11.04
C GLU A 12 -6.63 -1.97 -12.00
N TRP A 13 -5.37 -2.29 -12.29
CA TRP A 13 -4.51 -1.56 -13.24
C TRP A 13 -4.32 -0.06 -12.94
N MET A 14 -4.15 0.35 -11.68
CA MET A 14 -3.94 1.77 -11.37
C MET A 14 -2.65 2.33 -11.99
N ASN A 15 -1.66 1.48 -12.23
CA ASN A 15 -0.45 1.83 -12.96
C ASN A 15 -0.72 2.38 -14.38
N ASP A 16 -1.88 2.09 -14.99
CA ASP A 16 -2.22 2.58 -16.33
C ASP A 16 -2.55 4.06 -16.39
N LEU A 17 -2.79 4.70 -15.24
CA LEU A 17 -3.07 6.13 -15.17
C LEU A 17 -1.82 6.98 -15.41
N PHE A 18 -0.63 6.41 -15.25
CA PHE A 18 0.63 7.14 -15.20
C PHE A 18 1.48 6.94 -16.44
N GLN A 19 2.31 7.93 -16.75
CA GLN A 19 3.32 7.82 -17.79
C GLN A 19 4.37 6.76 -17.40
N SER A 20 4.79 5.96 -18.37
CA SER A 20 5.84 4.96 -18.18
C SER A 20 7.22 5.60 -18.07
N GLY A 21 8.12 4.93 -17.34
CA GLY A 21 9.55 5.27 -17.28
C GLY A 21 9.98 5.90 -15.95
N ASP A 22 11.22 6.36 -15.92
CA ASP A 22 11.89 6.84 -14.70
C ASP A 22 11.82 8.36 -14.50
N GLY A 23 11.14 9.08 -15.39
CA GLY A 23 10.91 10.53 -15.28
C GLY A 23 10.02 10.91 -14.09
N PRO A 24 9.77 12.20 -13.84
CA PRO A 24 8.85 12.63 -12.79
C PRO A 24 7.49 11.93 -12.89
N ALA A 25 6.87 11.62 -11.76
CA ALA A 25 5.53 11.04 -11.76
C ALA A 25 4.56 12.01 -12.45
N ALA A 26 3.83 11.50 -13.43
CA ALA A 26 2.88 12.27 -14.21
C ALA A 26 1.75 11.36 -14.68
N PHE A 27 0.53 11.90 -14.76
CA PHE A 27 -0.57 11.23 -15.42
C PHE A 27 -0.37 11.19 -16.93
N LYS A 28 -0.97 10.18 -17.56
CA LYS A 28 -1.27 10.21 -19.00
C LYS A 28 -2.29 11.32 -19.31
N SER A 29 -2.57 11.55 -20.59
CA SER A 29 -3.61 12.52 -20.97
C SER A 29 -4.96 12.08 -20.43
N ASP A 30 -5.76 13.02 -19.95
CA ASP A 30 -7.09 12.77 -19.38
C ASP A 30 -8.04 12.04 -20.34
N ASN A 31 -7.79 12.17 -21.65
CA ASN A 31 -8.56 11.53 -22.72
C ASN A 31 -7.99 10.17 -23.18
N ASP A 32 -6.83 9.76 -22.67
CA ASP A 32 -6.24 8.47 -23.04
C ASP A 32 -7.10 7.34 -22.47
N ASN A 33 -7.28 6.30 -23.28
CA ASN A 33 -7.96 5.09 -22.84
C ASN A 33 -7.08 4.26 -21.91
N VAL A 34 -7.67 3.75 -20.85
CA VAL A 34 -7.01 2.92 -19.83
C VAL A 34 -7.86 1.70 -19.50
N ARG A 35 -7.22 0.68 -18.92
CA ARG A 35 -7.91 -0.49 -18.40
C ARG A 35 -8.76 -0.14 -17.17
N GLY A 36 -9.75 -0.96 -16.91
CA GLY A 36 -10.63 -0.84 -15.75
C GLY A 36 -11.98 -1.52 -15.98
N PRO A 37 -12.97 -1.29 -15.12
CA PRO A 37 -14.22 -2.05 -15.07
C PRO A 37 -15.16 -1.83 -16.27
N LYS A 38 -14.82 -0.90 -17.17
CA LYS A 38 -15.59 -0.55 -18.36
C LYS A 38 -14.69 -0.67 -19.58
N ALA A 39 -15.26 -1.04 -20.72
CA ALA A 39 -14.52 -1.22 -21.97
C ALA A 39 -13.83 0.07 -22.48
N THR A 40 -14.34 1.25 -22.11
CA THR A 40 -13.85 2.56 -22.60
C THR A 40 -13.67 3.54 -21.45
N ASN A 41 -12.75 3.23 -20.54
CA ASN A 41 -12.39 4.16 -19.47
C ASN A 41 -11.33 5.15 -19.96
N THR A 42 -11.52 6.44 -19.65
CA THR A 42 -10.45 7.43 -19.78
C THR A 42 -9.69 7.61 -18.46
N VAL A 43 -8.47 8.14 -18.53
CA VAL A 43 -7.67 8.48 -17.34
C VAL A 43 -8.47 9.37 -16.38
N ALA A 44 -9.10 10.44 -16.88
CA ALA A 44 -9.89 11.34 -16.05
C ALA A 44 -11.07 10.65 -15.37
N GLN A 45 -11.78 9.77 -16.09
CA GLN A 45 -12.90 9.04 -15.51
C GLN A 45 -12.43 8.12 -14.39
N ARG A 46 -11.33 7.39 -14.61
CA ARG A 46 -10.80 6.46 -13.60
C ARG A 46 -10.28 7.18 -12.37
N ARG A 47 -9.54 8.28 -12.53
CA ARG A 47 -9.09 9.10 -11.41
C ARG A 47 -10.26 9.57 -10.56
N ARG A 48 -11.31 10.11 -11.21
CA ARG A 48 -12.53 10.56 -10.52
C ARG A 48 -13.25 9.42 -9.81
N ASP A 49 -13.42 8.28 -10.46
CA ASP A 49 -14.12 7.12 -9.87
C ASP A 49 -13.37 6.59 -8.64
N LEU A 50 -12.04 6.47 -8.74
CA LEU A 50 -11.19 6.01 -7.62
C LEU A 50 -11.23 7.00 -6.45
N ALA A 51 -11.07 8.30 -6.74
CA ALA A 51 -11.12 9.35 -5.74
C ALA A 51 -12.48 9.45 -5.05
N GLY A 52 -13.58 9.30 -5.81
CA GLY A 52 -14.94 9.32 -5.28
C GLY A 52 -15.15 8.23 -4.22
N VAL A 53 -14.72 7.00 -4.51
CA VAL A 53 -14.80 5.89 -3.55
C VAL A 53 -13.98 6.17 -2.29
N LEU A 54 -12.74 6.66 -2.44
CA LEU A 54 -11.88 6.98 -1.29
C LEU A 54 -12.47 8.10 -0.42
N HIS A 55 -13.09 9.10 -1.03
CA HIS A 55 -13.78 10.18 -0.34
C HIS A 55 -15.00 9.67 0.44
N GLU A 56 -15.88 8.87 -0.19
CA GLU A 56 -17.07 8.30 0.47
C GLU A 56 -16.71 7.41 1.67
N LEU A 57 -15.63 6.62 1.53
CA LEU A 57 -15.14 5.77 2.61
C LEU A 57 -14.42 6.54 3.71
N ALA A 58 -14.01 7.80 3.46
CA ALA A 58 -13.29 8.68 4.38
C ALA A 58 -12.26 7.92 5.25
N LEU A 59 -11.37 7.22 4.56
CA LEU A 59 -10.37 6.33 5.16
C LEU A 59 -9.30 7.12 5.91
N ASP A 60 -8.73 6.49 6.93
CA ASP A 60 -7.47 6.92 7.57
C ASP A 60 -6.27 6.20 6.95
N VAL A 61 -6.48 4.97 6.48
CA VAL A 61 -5.48 4.12 5.84
C VAL A 61 -6.10 3.37 4.67
N ALA A 62 -5.48 3.43 3.51
CA ALA A 62 -5.86 2.67 2.33
C ALA A 62 -4.70 1.79 1.87
N VAL A 63 -4.96 0.50 1.67
CA VAL A 63 -4.04 -0.43 1.00
C VAL A 63 -4.56 -0.68 -0.41
N ILE A 64 -3.73 -0.36 -1.39
CA ILE A 64 -4.06 -0.40 -2.82
C ILE A 64 -3.36 -1.61 -3.44
N VAL A 65 -4.14 -2.58 -3.90
CA VAL A 65 -3.66 -3.73 -4.66
C VAL A 65 -3.76 -3.41 -6.16
N GLU A 66 -2.78 -3.85 -6.93
CA GLU A 66 -2.59 -3.40 -8.33
C GLU A 66 -2.48 -1.88 -8.43
N GLY A 67 -1.75 -1.31 -7.48
CA GLY A 67 -1.41 0.10 -7.42
C GLY A 67 -0.40 0.52 -8.49
N PRO A 68 0.02 1.78 -8.47
CA PRO A 68 1.04 2.27 -9.38
C PRO A 68 2.42 1.65 -9.08
N ASN A 69 3.33 1.76 -10.05
CA ASN A 69 4.64 1.14 -9.94
C ASN A 69 5.56 1.85 -8.94
N ARG A 70 5.30 3.13 -8.67
CA ARG A 70 6.17 4.00 -7.87
C ARG A 70 5.40 4.73 -6.77
N ALA A 71 6.06 4.94 -5.63
CA ALA A 71 5.49 5.72 -4.52
C ALA A 71 5.12 7.14 -4.95
N ALA A 72 5.94 7.77 -5.79
CA ALA A 72 5.67 9.11 -6.32
C ALA A 72 4.40 9.19 -7.18
N GLU A 73 4.03 8.11 -7.89
CA GLU A 73 2.78 8.03 -8.65
C GLU A 73 1.57 7.90 -7.73
N LEU A 74 1.69 7.06 -6.69
CA LEU A 74 0.62 6.95 -5.68
C LEU A 74 0.43 8.27 -4.95
N GLN A 75 1.54 8.91 -4.55
CA GLN A 75 1.53 10.20 -3.90
C GLN A 75 0.89 11.26 -4.80
N LEU A 76 1.24 11.31 -6.09
CA LEU A 76 0.64 12.23 -7.06
C LEU A 76 -0.89 12.11 -7.10
N PHE A 77 -1.42 10.88 -7.10
CA PHE A 77 -2.86 10.66 -7.10
C PHE A 77 -3.54 11.13 -5.81
N PHE A 78 -2.97 10.81 -4.66
CA PHE A 78 -3.53 11.28 -3.39
C PHE A 78 -3.39 12.79 -3.20
N ASP A 79 -2.33 13.41 -3.71
CA ASP A 79 -2.12 14.86 -3.63
C ASP A 79 -3.09 15.65 -4.53
N GLN A 80 -3.43 15.12 -5.71
CA GLN A 80 -4.24 15.84 -6.69
C GLN A 80 -5.74 15.51 -6.61
N ASP A 81 -6.07 14.25 -6.36
CA ASP A 81 -7.43 13.74 -6.57
C ASP A 81 -8.13 13.38 -5.26
N VAL A 82 -7.42 13.19 -4.15
CA VAL A 82 -7.99 12.76 -2.86
C VAL A 82 -7.89 13.87 -1.82
N GLU A 83 -8.98 14.13 -1.11
CA GLU A 83 -8.98 15.18 -0.09
C GLU A 83 -8.11 14.81 1.13
N GLY A 84 -7.39 15.82 1.63
CA GLY A 84 -6.57 15.74 2.83
C GLY A 84 -5.08 15.58 2.53
N SER A 85 -4.27 15.54 3.59
CA SER A 85 -2.83 15.25 3.45
C SER A 85 -2.59 13.76 3.62
N TRP A 86 -1.84 13.18 2.69
CA TRP A 86 -1.55 11.75 2.67
C TRP A 86 -0.05 11.52 2.53
N SER A 87 0.41 10.41 3.09
CA SER A 87 1.75 9.88 2.84
C SER A 87 1.61 8.51 2.21
N CYS A 88 2.31 8.29 1.11
CA CYS A 88 2.19 7.09 0.30
C CYS A 88 3.52 6.33 0.20
N GLU A 89 3.43 5.00 0.25
CA GLU A 89 4.55 4.08 0.02
C GLU A 89 4.11 2.93 -0.88
N VAL A 90 5.08 2.32 -1.57
CA VAL A 90 4.82 1.12 -2.39
C VAL A 90 5.79 0.00 -2.08
N GLN A 91 5.29 -1.23 -2.14
CA GLN A 91 6.08 -2.45 -2.07
C GLN A 91 6.15 -3.07 -3.47
N PRO A 92 7.24 -2.83 -4.22
CA PRO A 92 7.40 -3.42 -5.54
C PRO A 92 7.57 -4.93 -5.42
N THR A 93 6.90 -5.67 -6.31
CA THR A 93 7.07 -7.11 -6.48
C THR A 93 8.06 -7.36 -7.60
N LYS A 94 9.15 -8.09 -7.33
CA LYS A 94 10.19 -8.36 -8.33
C LYS A 94 9.59 -9.11 -9.53
N GLY A 95 9.75 -8.54 -10.73
CA GLY A 95 9.27 -9.15 -11.97
C GLY A 95 7.76 -9.00 -12.21
N SER A 96 7.06 -8.20 -11.41
CA SER A 96 5.63 -7.91 -11.61
C SER A 96 5.37 -6.41 -11.69
N SER A 97 4.47 -6.01 -12.58
CA SER A 97 3.90 -4.65 -12.62
C SER A 97 2.78 -4.46 -11.61
N GLN A 98 2.38 -5.51 -10.90
CA GLN A 98 1.36 -5.44 -9.86
C GLN A 98 2.03 -5.18 -8.52
N VAL A 99 1.83 -3.97 -8.03
CA VAL A 99 2.46 -3.42 -6.84
C VAL A 99 1.41 -3.20 -5.76
N ILE A 100 1.80 -3.39 -4.50
CA ILE A 100 0.98 -3.04 -3.34
C ILE A 100 1.37 -1.64 -2.89
N GLY A 101 0.42 -0.72 -2.90
CA GLY A 101 0.55 0.61 -2.34
C GLY A 101 -0.10 0.72 -0.97
N ILE A 102 0.41 1.63 -0.14
CA ILE A 102 -0.24 2.05 1.10
C ILE A 102 -0.28 3.57 1.15
N ALA A 103 -1.42 4.12 1.55
CA ALA A 103 -1.62 5.54 1.79
C ALA A 103 -2.15 5.75 3.21
N VAL A 104 -1.51 6.64 3.97
CA VAL A 104 -1.90 7.01 5.34
C VAL A 104 -2.22 8.48 5.40
N ARG A 105 -3.39 8.82 5.94
CA ARG A 105 -3.85 10.19 6.08
C ARG A 105 -3.18 10.88 7.28
N THR A 106 -2.50 12.00 7.07
CA THR A 106 -1.62 12.64 8.07
C THR A 106 -2.18 13.93 8.66
N ASP A 107 -3.19 14.55 8.04
CA ASP A 107 -3.80 15.81 8.51
C ASP A 107 -4.75 15.64 9.71
N THR A 108 -5.14 14.41 10.06
CA THR A 108 -6.10 14.13 11.14
C THR A 108 -5.48 14.13 12.53
N GLY A 109 -4.15 14.24 12.64
CA GLY A 109 -3.43 14.12 13.91
C GLY A 109 -3.46 12.72 14.54
N ARG A 110 -3.86 11.70 13.76
CA ARG A 110 -3.99 10.30 14.24
C ARG A 110 -2.68 9.52 14.17
N PHE A 111 -1.76 9.92 13.29
CA PHE A 111 -0.49 9.24 13.03
C PHE A 111 0.70 10.15 13.27
N GLN A 112 1.84 9.55 13.60
CA GLN A 112 3.10 10.27 13.73
C GLN A 112 3.58 10.78 12.37
N ASN A 113 4.48 11.77 12.39
CA ASN A 113 5.17 12.25 11.18
C ASN A 113 6.68 11.97 11.32
N PRO A 114 7.28 11.08 10.50
CA PRO A 114 6.67 10.33 9.39
C PRO A 114 5.81 9.13 9.86
N PRO A 115 4.76 8.75 9.10
CA PRO A 115 3.81 7.71 9.51
C PRO A 115 4.31 6.28 9.30
N PHE A 116 5.38 6.10 8.50
CA PHE A 116 5.91 4.80 8.13
C PHE A 116 7.24 4.47 8.82
N THR A 117 7.42 3.20 9.18
CA THR A 117 8.74 2.57 9.35
C THR A 117 8.86 1.42 8.38
N ARG A 118 9.92 1.41 7.59
CA ARG A 118 10.28 0.27 6.73
C ARG A 118 11.05 -0.76 7.53
N ILE A 119 10.64 -2.02 7.44
CA ILE A 119 11.35 -3.15 8.03
C ILE A 119 11.83 -4.05 6.89
N ASP A 120 13.14 -4.32 6.91
CA ASP A 120 13.75 -5.30 6.01
C ASP A 120 13.82 -6.65 6.72
N SER A 121 13.07 -7.64 6.22
CA SER A 121 13.08 -8.99 6.80
C SER A 121 14.26 -9.85 6.32
N SER A 122 15.11 -9.35 5.42
CA SER A 122 16.26 -10.09 4.90
C SER A 122 17.45 -10.18 5.86
N GLY A 123 17.43 -9.45 6.98
CA GLY A 123 18.43 -9.55 8.04
C GLY A 123 18.10 -10.68 9.01
N GLY A 124 18.75 -11.84 8.86
CA GLY A 124 18.70 -12.97 9.81
C GLY A 124 19.30 -12.69 11.19
N GLN A 125 18.85 -11.63 11.87
CA GLN A 125 19.07 -11.38 13.30
C GLN A 125 17.76 -11.02 14.04
N GLY A 126 16.61 -11.46 13.50
CA GLY A 126 15.28 -11.22 14.07
C GLY A 126 14.70 -12.37 14.90
N GLU A 127 15.32 -13.55 14.91
CA GLU A 127 14.76 -14.75 15.56
C GLU A 127 14.64 -14.67 17.09
N ASN A 128 15.14 -13.60 17.74
CA ASN A 128 15.07 -13.43 19.20
C ASN A 128 14.27 -12.22 19.70
N ARG A 129 13.51 -11.51 18.86
CA ARG A 129 12.67 -10.37 19.32
C ARG A 129 11.19 -10.45 19.03
N LEU A 130 10.73 -11.47 18.30
CA LEU A 130 9.30 -11.68 18.03
C LEU A 130 8.65 -12.76 18.92
N SER A 131 9.40 -13.40 19.84
CA SER A 131 8.88 -14.44 20.73
C SER A 131 8.18 -13.94 22.00
N ALA A 132 8.13 -12.62 22.25
CA ALA A 132 7.51 -12.07 23.46
C ALA A 132 6.05 -11.59 23.27
N ALA A 133 5.50 -11.61 22.06
CA ALA A 133 4.12 -11.24 21.82
C ALA A 133 3.44 -12.30 20.96
N CYS A 134 2.44 -12.98 21.53
CA CYS A 134 1.57 -13.98 20.91
C CYS A 134 2.07 -15.45 20.97
N SER A 135 2.14 -16.00 22.20
CA SER A 135 2.08 -17.46 22.40
C SER A 135 0.62 -17.93 22.36
N VAL A 136 0.14 -18.38 21.19
CA VAL A 136 -1.07 -19.21 21.10
C VAL A 136 -0.88 -20.31 20.06
N THR A 137 -0.70 -21.51 20.60
CA THR A 137 -1.15 -22.83 20.12
C THR A 137 -0.42 -23.53 18.97
N GLN A 138 0.14 -24.67 19.37
CA GLN A 138 0.62 -25.83 18.62
C GLN A 138 -0.18 -26.17 17.35
N CYS A 139 0.56 -26.43 16.26
CA CYS A 139 0.16 -27.39 15.23
C CYS A 139 1.23 -28.49 15.18
N LEU A 140 0.87 -29.67 15.67
CA LEU A 140 1.53 -30.95 15.36
C LEU A 140 1.19 -31.32 13.91
N GLY A 141 2.18 -31.68 13.09
CA GLY A 141 1.97 -32.17 11.73
C GLY A 141 3.25 -32.60 11.00
N ASP A 142 3.27 -33.87 10.61
CA ASP A 142 4.30 -34.77 10.03
C ASP A 142 5.41 -34.28 9.05
N PRO A 143 6.55 -35.02 8.96
CA PRO A 143 7.75 -34.62 8.21
C PRO A 143 7.84 -35.28 6.82
N VAL A 144 7.04 -34.88 5.82
CA VAL A 144 7.29 -35.30 4.43
C VAL A 144 6.90 -34.22 3.43
N THR A 145 7.74 -33.20 3.28
CA THR A 145 8.07 -32.53 1.99
C THR A 145 9.00 -31.34 2.24
N GLN A 146 10.31 -31.59 2.29
CA GLN A 146 11.29 -30.52 2.13
C GLN A 146 11.35 -30.11 0.66
N ARG A 147 10.41 -29.27 0.21
CA ARG A 147 10.69 -28.38 -0.92
C ARG A 147 11.51 -27.22 -0.36
N LYS A 148 12.62 -26.91 -1.02
CA LYS A 148 13.45 -25.73 -0.77
C LYS A 148 12.55 -24.49 -0.93
N CYS A 149 12.05 -23.95 0.17
CA CYS A 149 11.52 -22.59 0.19
C CYS A 149 12.72 -21.66 0.02
N GLU A 150 12.89 -21.10 -1.17
CA GLU A 150 13.76 -19.93 -1.32
C GLU A 150 13.20 -18.81 -0.41
N PRO A 151 14.03 -18.14 0.40
CA PRO A 151 13.56 -17.07 1.26
C PRO A 151 12.98 -15.97 0.38
N THR A 152 11.67 -15.79 0.46
CA THR A 152 11.02 -14.62 -0.12
C THR A 152 11.46 -13.44 0.72
N VAL A 153 12.31 -12.58 0.17
CA VAL A 153 12.72 -11.34 0.81
C VAL A 153 11.49 -10.46 0.98
N GLY A 154 10.90 -10.47 2.17
CA GLY A 154 9.77 -9.61 2.53
C GLY A 154 10.24 -8.22 2.92
N ARG A 155 9.59 -7.18 2.42
CA ARG A 155 9.68 -5.86 3.03
C ARG A 155 8.34 -5.61 3.71
N GLU A 156 8.35 -5.21 4.96
CA GLU A 156 7.14 -4.96 5.75
C GLU A 156 7.08 -3.49 6.14
N TRP A 157 5.87 -2.93 6.21
CA TRP A 157 5.61 -1.58 6.67
C TRP A 157 4.92 -1.62 8.02
N ARG A 158 5.40 -0.82 8.98
CA ARG A 158 4.63 -0.50 10.20
C ARG A 158 4.13 0.94 10.13
N ILE A 159 2.85 1.11 10.50
CA ILE A 159 2.20 2.42 10.64
C ILE A 159 2.28 2.84 12.10
N LYS A 160 2.77 4.05 12.38
CA LYS A 160 2.92 4.55 13.76
C LYS A 160 1.71 5.38 14.19
N ARG A 161 1.00 4.95 15.25
CA ARG A 161 -0.05 5.79 15.85
C ARG A 161 0.53 6.74 16.89
N HIS A 162 -0.19 7.82 17.16
CA HIS A 162 0.22 8.79 18.18
C HIS A 162 0.17 8.25 19.62
N ASP A 163 -0.65 7.24 19.87
CA ASP A 163 -0.85 6.63 21.19
C ASP A 163 0.04 5.41 21.47
N ASP A 164 0.91 5.03 20.53
CA ASP A 164 1.92 3.98 20.70
C ASP A 164 3.00 4.42 21.71
N ARG A 165 2.63 4.43 23.01
CA ARG A 165 3.59 4.44 24.11
C ARG A 165 4.16 3.04 24.24
N PHE A 166 5.39 2.88 23.76
CA PHE A 166 6.19 1.68 23.95
C PHE A 166 6.32 1.35 25.44
N CYS A 167 5.79 0.19 25.84
CA CYS A 167 6.32 -0.62 26.94
C CYS A 167 7.04 -1.81 26.33
#